data_AF-A0A139LF63-F1
#
_entry.id   AF-A0A139LF63-F1
#
_cell.length_a   1.000
_cell.length_b   1.000
_cell.length_c   1.000
_cell.angle_alpha   90.00
_cell.angle_beta   90.00
_cell.angle_gamma   90.00
#
_symmetry.space_group_name_H-M   'P 1'
#
loop_
_entity.id
_entity.type
_entity.pdbx_description
1 polymer ?
#
loop_
_entity_poly.entity_id
_entity_poly.type
_entity_poly.pdbx_seq_one_letter_code
_entity_poly.pdbx_strand_id
1 'polypeptide(L)'
;MKGSLIIVSFFIIGTLCGVYHLIPYDFTDSKLSYYALCGLMFCVGISIGNDPNTLKSFRSLNPRLVFLPIMTIIGTLAGCAVAGAFMSQRGPLDCMAVGAGFGYYSLSSIFITEYKGPELGTIALLSNIMREIIALLCAPLLVKYFGKLAPISVGGATTMDTTLPIITRYSGKEFVIISIFHGFVVDFSVPFLVTFLCSISF
;
A
#
# COMPACT_ATOMS: atom_id res chain seq x y z
N MET A 1 -10.23 -20.26 -7.42
CA MET A 1 -10.44 -19.87 -8.84
C MET A 1 -11.80 -19.21 -9.09
N LYS A 2 -12.93 -19.75 -8.60
CA LYS A 2 -14.26 -19.13 -8.77
C LYS A 2 -14.35 -17.69 -8.23
N GLY A 3 -13.80 -17.42 -7.03
CA GLY A 3 -13.79 -16.08 -6.44
C GLY A 3 -13.01 -15.05 -7.26
N SER A 4 -11.84 -15.42 -7.79
CA SER A 4 -11.03 -14.55 -8.64
C SER A 4 -11.74 -14.20 -9.95
N LEU A 5 -12.44 -15.17 -10.56
CA LEU A 5 -13.25 -14.93 -11.75
C LEU A 5 -14.39 -13.95 -11.50
N ILE A 6 -15.03 -14.00 -10.34
CA ILE A 6 -16.10 -13.05 -9.97
C ILE A 6 -15.55 -11.63 -9.89
N ILE A 7 -14.40 -11.43 -9.23
CA ILE A 7 -13.76 -10.10 -9.11
C ILE A 7 -13.40 -9.54 -10.49
N VAL A 8 -12.79 -10.37 -11.35
CA VAL A 8 -12.43 -9.97 -12.72
C VAL A 8 -13.67 -9.62 -13.54
N SER A 9 -14.76 -10.38 -13.40
CA SER A 9 -16.03 -10.07 -14.08
C SER A 9 -16.61 -8.72 -13.63
N PHE A 10 -16.61 -8.43 -12.33
CA PHE A 10 -17.07 -7.12 -11.82
C PHE A 10 -16.20 -5.97 -12.35
N PHE A 11 -14.88 -6.17 -12.44
CA PHE A 11 -13.96 -5.18 -13.01
C PHE A 11 -14.23 -4.92 -14.49
N ILE A 12 -14.42 -5.98 -15.29
CA ILE A 12 -14.74 -5.87 -16.72
C ILE A 12 -16.07 -5.14 -16.91
N ILE A 13 -17.11 -5.53 -16.16
CA ILE A 13 -18.43 -4.89 -16.23
C ILE A 13 -18.33 -3.42 -15.85
N GLY A 14 -17.64 -3.08 -14.76
CA GLY A 14 -17.43 -1.69 -14.33
C GLY A 14 -16.71 -0.85 -15.38
N THR A 15 -15.69 -1.41 -16.02
CA THR A 15 -14.94 -0.75 -17.10
C THR A 15 -15.83 -0.48 -18.32
N LEU A 16 -16.61 -1.47 -18.76
CA LEU A 16 -17.54 -1.32 -19.89
C LEU A 16 -18.63 -0.29 -19.58
N CYS A 17 -19.21 -0.33 -18.38
CA CYS A 17 -20.19 0.66 -17.94
C CYS A 17 -19.64 2.09 -17.95
N GLY A 18 -18.37 2.27 -17.55
CA GLY A 18 -17.68 3.56 -17.62
C GLY A 18 -17.45 4.04 -19.06
N VAL A 19 -16.94 3.17 -19.94
CA VAL A 19 -16.65 3.51 -21.35
C VAL A 19 -17.90 3.87 -22.14
N TYR A 20 -19.02 3.15 -21.91
CA TYR A 20 -20.27 3.39 -22.63
C TYR A 20 -21.13 4.49 -22.01
N HIS A 21 -20.65 5.19 -20.97
CA HIS A 21 -21.41 6.21 -20.23
C HIS A 21 -22.81 5.72 -19.81
N LEU A 22 -22.92 4.42 -19.52
CA LEU A 22 -24.19 3.76 -19.15
C LEU A 22 -24.71 4.19 -17.78
N ILE A 23 -23.87 4.90 -17.02
CA ILE A 23 -24.18 5.39 -15.67
C ILE A 23 -24.54 6.89 -15.81
N PRO A 24 -25.78 7.29 -15.45
CA PRO A 24 -26.32 8.62 -15.76
C PRO A 24 -25.83 9.73 -14.80
N TYR A 25 -24.55 9.75 -14.44
CA TYR A 25 -23.99 10.71 -13.48
C TYR A 25 -22.57 11.10 -13.89
N ASP A 26 -22.21 12.38 -13.77
CA ASP A 26 -20.82 12.85 -13.86
C ASP A 26 -20.04 12.34 -12.64
N PHE A 27 -19.58 11.10 -12.73
CA PHE A 27 -18.82 10.42 -11.68
C PHE A 27 -17.44 11.02 -11.47
N THR A 28 -16.93 11.72 -12.47
CA THR A 28 -15.61 12.34 -12.55
C THR A 28 -15.37 13.36 -11.44
N ASP A 29 -16.41 14.01 -10.90
CA ASP A 29 -16.31 14.95 -9.76
C ASP A 29 -16.80 14.35 -8.42
N SER A 30 -17.27 13.10 -8.41
CA SER A 30 -17.93 12.52 -7.23
C SER A 30 -16.93 11.79 -6.32
N LYS A 31 -16.96 12.11 -5.01
CA LYS A 31 -16.17 11.40 -3.97
C LYS A 31 -16.65 9.96 -3.71
N LEU A 32 -17.39 9.33 -4.63
CA LEU A 32 -18.00 8.01 -4.41
C LEU A 32 -16.93 6.93 -4.20
N SER A 33 -15.86 6.96 -5.01
CA SER A 33 -14.72 6.04 -4.87
C SER A 33 -14.09 6.14 -3.47
N TYR A 34 -13.99 7.35 -2.92
CA TYR A 34 -13.51 7.58 -1.56
C TYR A 34 -14.45 6.97 -0.51
N TYR A 35 -15.76 7.17 -0.62
CA TYR A 35 -16.73 6.58 0.32
C TYR A 35 -16.81 5.05 0.22
N ALA A 36 -16.72 4.50 -1.00
CA ALA A 36 -16.65 3.06 -1.21
C ALA A 36 -15.40 2.47 -0.55
N LEU A 37 -14.26 3.15 -0.66
CA LEU A 37 -13.04 2.77 0.03
C LEU A 37 -13.19 2.79 1.56
N CYS A 38 -13.77 3.86 2.11
CA CYS A 38 -14.05 3.94 3.55
C CYS A 38 -14.93 2.78 4.03
N GLY A 39 -15.97 2.42 3.26
CA GLY A 39 -16.84 1.29 3.55
C GLY A 39 -16.09 -0.04 3.55
N LEU A 40 -15.24 -0.28 2.54
CA LEU A 40 -14.42 -1.49 2.46
C LEU A 40 -13.45 -1.59 3.63
N MET A 41 -12.77 -0.50 4.00
CA MET A 41 -11.86 -0.46 5.16
C MET A 41 -12.58 -0.75 6.47
N PHE A 42 -13.81 -0.25 6.63
CA PHE A 42 -14.65 -0.56 7.78
C PHE A 42 -15.03 -2.05 7.85
N CYS A 43 -15.44 -2.65 6.73
CA CYS A 43 -15.75 -4.08 6.66
C CYS A 43 -14.53 -4.96 6.99
N VAL A 44 -13.35 -4.59 6.52
CA VAL A 44 -12.09 -5.28 6.88
C VAL A 44 -11.85 -5.18 8.38
N GLY A 45 -12.02 -4.00 8.99
CA GLY A 45 -11.91 -3.80 10.43
C GLY A 45 -12.84 -4.71 11.24
N ILE A 46 -14.11 -4.86 10.83
CA ILE A 46 -15.06 -5.79 11.46
C ILE A 46 -14.59 -7.24 11.30
N SER A 47 -14.15 -7.64 10.11
CA SER A 47 -13.71 -9.01 9.86
C SER A 47 -12.52 -9.41 10.74
N ILE A 48 -11.57 -8.50 10.95
CA ILE A 48 -10.41 -8.73 11.83
C ILE A 48 -10.83 -8.74 13.30
N GLY A 49 -11.68 -7.80 13.71
CA GLY A 49 -12.17 -7.70 15.09
C GLY A 49 -13.03 -8.88 15.54
N ASN A 50 -13.64 -9.60 14.59
CA ASN A 50 -14.50 -10.75 14.88
C ASN A 50 -13.75 -12.10 14.89
N ASP A 51 -12.43 -12.13 14.65
CA ASP A 51 -11.62 -13.35 14.76
C ASP A 51 -10.80 -13.39 16.08
N PRO A 52 -11.23 -14.20 17.08
CA PRO A 52 -10.57 -14.29 18.37
C PRO A 52 -9.12 -14.80 18.31
N ASN A 53 -8.77 -15.60 17.29
CA ASN A 53 -7.42 -16.14 17.12
C ASN A 53 -6.46 -15.07 16.58
N THR A 54 -6.96 -14.21 15.70
CA THR A 54 -6.25 -13.03 15.21
C THR A 54 -6.03 -12.02 16.34
N LEU A 55 -7.04 -11.79 17.18
CA LEU A 55 -6.94 -10.93 18.37
C LEU A 55 -5.95 -11.44 19.43
N LYS A 56 -5.96 -12.74 19.75
CA LYS A 56 -4.99 -13.34 20.69
C LYS A 56 -3.56 -13.27 20.16
N SER A 57 -3.39 -13.53 18.87
CA SER A 57 -2.11 -13.41 18.17
C SER A 57 -1.57 -11.98 18.20
N PHE A 58 -2.45 -10.98 18.09
CA PHE A 58 -2.09 -9.57 18.21
C PHE A 58 -1.64 -9.22 19.64
N ARG A 59 -2.31 -9.79 20.64
CA ARG A 59 -2.03 -9.54 22.06
C ARG A 59 -0.74 -10.21 22.56
N SER A 60 -0.26 -11.25 21.88
CA SER A 60 1.04 -11.88 22.13
C SER A 60 2.18 -11.32 21.28
N LEU A 61 1.91 -10.30 20.44
CA LEU A 61 2.95 -9.63 19.66
C LEU A 61 3.96 -8.97 20.61
N ASN A 62 5.21 -9.37 20.48
CA ASN A 62 6.33 -8.75 21.17
C ASN A 62 6.34 -7.24 20.81
N PRO A 63 6.38 -6.31 21.79
CA PRO A 63 6.39 -4.87 21.51
C PRO A 63 7.55 -4.43 20.60
N ARG A 64 8.61 -5.24 20.47
CA ARG A 64 9.66 -5.03 19.48
C ARG A 64 9.18 -5.08 18.02
N LEU A 65 8.01 -5.65 17.76
CA LEU A 65 7.44 -5.80 16.42
C LEU A 65 6.87 -4.47 15.89
N VAL A 66 6.64 -3.48 16.76
CA VAL A 66 6.27 -2.11 16.38
C VAL A 66 7.41 -1.39 15.67
N PHE A 67 8.67 -1.77 15.92
CA PHE A 67 9.81 -1.12 15.27
C PHE A 67 9.87 -1.38 13.77
N LEU A 68 9.37 -2.52 13.29
CA LEU A 68 9.47 -2.88 11.87
C LEU A 68 8.74 -1.87 10.96
N PRO A 69 7.44 -1.58 11.13
CA PRO A 69 6.75 -0.60 10.28
C PRO A 69 7.35 0.80 10.40
N ILE A 70 7.81 1.21 11.60
CA ILE A 70 8.46 2.51 11.80
C ILE A 70 9.76 2.60 10.99
N MET A 71 10.60 1.57 11.05
CA MET A 71 11.85 1.52 10.29
C MET A 71 11.59 1.44 8.78
N THR A 72 10.54 0.73 8.35
CA THR A 72 10.12 0.73 6.94
C THR A 72 9.73 2.13 6.47
N ILE A 73 8.94 2.86 7.26
CA ILE A 73 8.50 4.22 6.93
C ILE A 73 9.72 5.15 6.83
N ILE A 74 10.53 5.21 7.90
CA ILE A 74 11.70 6.10 7.96
C ILE A 74 12.70 5.75 6.85
N GLY A 75 13.01 4.46 6.68
CA GLY A 75 13.99 4.01 5.68
C GLY A 75 13.53 4.29 4.25
N THR A 76 12.26 4.10 3.95
CA THR A 76 11.70 4.41 2.62
C THR A 76 11.71 5.90 2.36
N LEU A 77 11.24 6.72 3.31
CA LEU A 77 11.24 8.18 3.15
C LEU A 77 12.65 8.73 3.01
N ALA A 78 13.60 8.26 3.83
CA ALA A 78 15.00 8.63 3.70
C ALA A 78 15.59 8.22 2.35
N GLY A 79 15.32 6.99 1.89
CA GLY A 79 15.75 6.52 0.57
C GLY A 79 15.19 7.37 -0.57
N CYS A 80 13.90 7.73 -0.50
CA CYS A 80 13.25 8.61 -1.46
C CYS A 80 13.78 10.05 -1.40
N ALA A 81 14.09 10.59 -0.22
CA ALA A 81 14.69 11.91 -0.06
C ALA A 81 16.08 11.96 -0.70
N VAL A 82 16.90 10.93 -0.46
CA VAL A 82 18.23 10.80 -1.06
C VAL A 82 18.11 10.64 -2.57
N ALA A 83 17.23 9.76 -3.06
CA ALA A 83 17.00 9.59 -4.50
C ALA A 83 16.54 10.90 -5.16
N GLY A 84 15.62 11.61 -4.53
CA GLY A 84 15.12 12.90 -5.00
C GLY A 84 16.18 13.99 -5.02
N ALA A 85 17.17 13.97 -4.11
CA ALA A 85 18.31 14.89 -4.16
C ALA A 85 19.18 14.72 -5.40
N PHE A 86 19.17 13.53 -6.03
CA PHE A 86 19.86 13.27 -7.29
C PHE A 86 18.99 13.49 -8.53
N MET A 87 17.69 13.76 -8.37
CA MET A 87 16.77 14.01 -9.48
C MET A 87 16.73 15.51 -9.80
N SER A 88 17.11 15.88 -11.02
CA SER A 88 17.12 17.28 -11.49
C SER A 88 15.73 17.86 -11.77
N GLN A 89 14.73 16.99 -11.99
CA GLN A 89 13.39 17.35 -12.44
C GLN A 89 12.36 17.46 -11.31
N ARG A 90 12.63 16.88 -10.12
CA ARG A 90 11.67 16.75 -9.02
C ARG A 90 12.35 16.96 -7.68
N GLY A 91 11.68 17.67 -6.77
CA GLY A 91 12.22 17.93 -5.44
C GLY A 91 12.21 16.68 -4.55
N PRO A 92 13.05 16.62 -3.50
CA PRO A 92 13.05 15.52 -2.53
C PRO A 92 11.67 15.27 -1.88
N LEU A 93 10.85 16.30 -1.70
CA LEU A 93 9.51 16.18 -1.13
C LEU A 93 8.55 15.41 -2.04
N ASP A 94 8.59 15.64 -3.35
CA ASP A 94 7.76 14.93 -4.32
C ASP A 94 8.14 13.44 -4.35
N CYS A 95 9.44 13.13 -4.31
CA CYS A 95 9.92 11.75 -4.24
C CYS A 95 9.51 11.06 -2.93
N MET A 96 9.57 11.77 -1.80
CA MET A 96 9.07 11.26 -0.52
C MET A 96 7.56 11.03 -0.56
N ALA A 97 6.77 11.92 -1.16
CA ALA A 97 5.33 11.76 -1.29
C ALA A 97 4.99 10.50 -2.12
N VAL A 98 5.69 10.29 -3.23
CA VAL A 98 5.59 9.05 -4.03
C VAL A 98 5.94 7.81 -3.19
N GLY A 99 7.03 7.86 -2.43
CA GLY A 99 7.47 6.76 -1.55
C GLY A 99 6.54 6.48 -0.37
N ALA A 100 5.86 7.51 0.13
CA ALA A 100 4.89 7.43 1.22
C ALA A 100 3.61 6.67 0.84
N GLY A 101 3.47 6.27 -0.43
CA GLY A 101 2.45 5.31 -0.83
C GLY A 101 2.68 3.90 -0.26
N PHE A 102 3.93 3.52 0.02
CA PHE A 102 4.31 2.21 0.58
C PHE A 102 3.62 0.98 -0.04
N GLY A 103 3.29 1.02 -1.33
CA GLY A 103 2.53 -0.05 -2.01
C GLY A 103 1.01 0.15 -2.03
N TYR A 104 0.43 1.07 -1.26
CA TYR A 104 -0.99 1.46 -1.38
C TYR A 104 -1.20 2.41 -2.57
N TYR A 105 -0.92 1.90 -3.76
CA TYR A 105 -0.88 2.68 -4.99
C TYR A 105 -2.25 3.21 -5.42
N SER A 106 -3.35 2.53 -5.07
CA SER A 106 -4.70 2.96 -5.45
C SER A 106 -5.16 4.22 -4.73
N LEU A 107 -4.83 4.39 -3.45
CA LEU A 107 -5.18 5.59 -2.69
C LEU A 107 -4.14 6.70 -2.84
N SER A 108 -2.85 6.36 -2.69
CA SER A 108 -1.77 7.34 -2.70
C SER A 108 -1.65 8.08 -4.04
N SER A 109 -1.83 7.39 -5.17
CA SER A 109 -1.77 8.02 -6.50
C SER A 109 -2.91 9.01 -6.73
N ILE A 110 -4.11 8.73 -6.22
CA ILE A 110 -5.25 9.65 -6.30
C ILE A 110 -4.94 10.92 -5.50
N PHE A 111 -4.50 10.79 -4.25
CA PHE A 111 -4.12 11.95 -3.45
C PHE A 111 -3.00 12.76 -4.11
N ILE A 112 -1.94 12.12 -4.60
CA ILE A 112 -0.85 12.85 -5.26
C ILE A 112 -1.33 13.53 -6.54
N THR A 113 -2.25 12.91 -7.29
CA THR A 113 -2.87 13.52 -8.47
C THR A 113 -3.63 14.80 -8.11
N GLU A 114 -4.46 14.75 -7.07
CA GLU A 114 -5.26 15.89 -6.60
C GLU A 114 -4.38 17.05 -6.10
N TYR A 115 -3.28 16.75 -5.40
CA TYR A 115 -2.43 17.79 -4.80
C TYR A 115 -1.33 18.33 -5.72
N LYS A 116 -0.74 17.49 -6.57
CA LYS A 116 0.48 17.81 -7.35
C LYS A 116 0.33 17.53 -8.85
N GLY A 117 -0.83 17.06 -9.29
CA GLY A 117 -1.15 16.84 -10.69
C GLY A 117 -0.95 15.40 -11.19
N PRO A 118 -1.52 15.08 -12.36
CA PRO A 118 -1.63 13.71 -12.88
C PRO A 118 -0.28 13.06 -13.24
N GLU A 119 0.73 13.85 -13.58
CA GLU A 119 2.06 13.34 -13.89
C GLU A 119 2.71 12.68 -12.65
N LEU A 120 2.73 13.38 -11.51
CA LEU A 120 3.29 12.86 -10.27
C LEU A 120 2.44 11.72 -9.71
N GLY A 121 1.12 11.79 -9.87
CA GLY A 121 0.21 10.70 -9.52
C GLY A 121 0.48 9.42 -10.31
N THR A 122 0.77 9.54 -11.61
CA THR A 122 1.15 8.39 -12.45
C THR A 122 2.49 7.79 -12.02
N ILE A 123 3.47 8.63 -11.69
CA ILE A 123 4.76 8.16 -11.13
C ILE A 123 4.52 7.43 -9.81
N ALA A 124 3.65 7.95 -8.94
CA ALA A 124 3.31 7.31 -7.68
C ALA A 124 2.67 5.93 -7.88
N LEU A 125 1.72 5.83 -8.81
CA LEU A 125 1.07 4.57 -9.16
C LEU A 125 2.12 3.54 -9.62
N LEU A 126 2.92 3.89 -10.63
CA LEU A 126 3.92 2.98 -11.21
C LEU A 126 5.00 2.59 -10.20
N SER A 127 5.52 3.55 -9.43
CA SER A 127 6.56 3.29 -8.43
C SER A 127 6.09 2.31 -7.36
N ASN A 128 4.86 2.47 -6.86
CA ASN A 128 4.32 1.61 -5.81
C ASN A 128 3.90 0.23 -6.35
N ILE A 129 3.44 0.14 -7.60
CA ILE A 129 3.25 -1.16 -8.29
C ILE A 129 4.60 -1.87 -8.45
N MET A 130 5.64 -1.16 -8.89
CA MET A 130 6.99 -1.74 -9.03
C MET A 130 7.53 -2.24 -7.68
N ARG A 131 7.31 -1.50 -6.60
CA ARG A 131 7.64 -1.95 -5.23
C ARG A 131 6.95 -3.29 -4.91
N GLU A 132 5.66 -3.43 -5.19
CA GLU A 132 4.93 -4.68 -4.95
C GLU A 132 5.49 -5.83 -5.81
N ILE A 133 5.73 -5.60 -7.09
CA ILE A 133 6.31 -6.60 -8.01
C ILE A 133 7.69 -7.06 -7.50
N ILE A 134 8.53 -6.12 -7.04
CA ILE A 134 9.84 -6.45 -6.43
C ILE A 134 9.63 -7.30 -5.17
N ALA A 135 8.69 -6.95 -4.29
CA ALA A 135 8.39 -7.76 -3.10
C ALA A 135 7.98 -9.19 -3.47
N LEU A 136 7.14 -9.37 -4.50
CA LEU A 136 6.66 -10.66 -4.96
C LEU A 136 7.74 -11.52 -5.63
N LEU A 137 8.48 -10.94 -6.57
CA LEU A 137 9.45 -11.68 -7.39
C LEU A 137 10.78 -11.88 -6.65
N CYS A 138 11.23 -10.87 -5.91
CA CYS A 138 12.53 -10.90 -5.25
C CYS A 138 12.47 -11.42 -3.82
N ALA A 139 11.30 -11.80 -3.27
CA ALA A 139 11.17 -12.41 -1.94
C ALA A 139 12.28 -13.44 -1.57
N PRO A 140 12.60 -14.46 -2.40
CA PRO A 140 13.67 -15.41 -2.06
C PRO A 140 15.06 -14.76 -1.97
N LEU A 141 15.36 -13.79 -2.83
CA LEU A 141 16.62 -13.05 -2.82
C LEU A 141 16.69 -12.12 -1.60
N LEU A 142 15.59 -11.43 -1.30
CA LEU A 142 15.47 -10.55 -0.14
C LEU A 142 15.71 -11.31 1.16
N VAL A 143 15.11 -12.50 1.31
CA VAL A 143 15.36 -13.35 2.49
C VAL A 143 16.82 -13.79 2.55
N LYS A 144 17.41 -14.19 1.42
CA LYS A 144 18.80 -14.67 1.38
C LYS A 144 19.81 -13.60 1.79
N TYR A 145 19.65 -12.36 1.32
CA TYR A 145 20.65 -11.30 1.52
C TYR A 145 20.35 -10.39 2.72
N PHE A 146 19.08 -10.17 3.04
CA PHE A 146 18.65 -9.19 4.05
C PHE A 146 17.83 -9.80 5.19
N GLY A 147 17.60 -11.12 5.16
CA GLY A 147 16.90 -11.85 6.20
C GLY A 147 15.38 -11.86 6.06
N LYS A 148 14.72 -12.62 6.95
CA LYS A 148 13.28 -12.94 6.87
C LYS A 148 12.34 -11.75 7.04
N LEU A 149 12.80 -10.63 7.61
CA LEU A 149 12.00 -9.42 7.76
C LEU A 149 12.02 -8.52 6.52
N ALA A 150 12.98 -8.72 5.61
CA ALA A 150 13.16 -7.85 4.46
C ALA A 150 11.98 -7.86 3.48
N PRO A 151 11.39 -9.02 3.10
CA PRO A 151 10.19 -9.03 2.25
C PRO A 151 9.01 -8.28 2.85
N ILE A 152 8.89 -8.26 4.19
CA ILE A 152 7.86 -7.51 4.90
C ILE A 152 8.11 -6.01 4.72
N SER A 153 9.34 -5.55 4.98
CA SER A 153 9.67 -4.12 4.81
C SER A 153 9.51 -3.63 3.36
N VAL A 154 9.89 -4.44 2.38
CA VAL A 154 9.74 -4.11 0.95
C VAL A 154 8.26 -4.12 0.52
N GLY A 155 7.45 -5.06 1.02
CA GLY A 155 6.02 -5.11 0.71
C GLY A 155 5.23 -3.89 1.20
N GLY A 156 5.63 -3.26 2.30
CA GLY A 156 4.95 -2.06 2.81
C GLY A 156 3.52 -2.37 3.27
N ALA A 157 2.54 -1.61 2.77
CA ALA A 157 1.12 -1.80 3.08
C ALA A 157 0.60 -3.18 2.62
N THR A 158 1.17 -3.72 1.53
CA THR A 158 0.66 -4.93 0.88
C THR A 158 1.03 -6.23 1.60
N THR A 159 1.72 -6.12 2.74
CA THR A 159 2.14 -7.29 3.54
C THR A 159 1.01 -7.96 4.27
N MET A 160 -0.14 -7.31 4.40
CA MET A 160 -1.34 -7.91 4.97
C MET A 160 -2.19 -8.67 3.94
N ASP A 161 -1.99 -8.45 2.64
CA ASP A 161 -2.84 -8.98 1.58
C ASP A 161 -2.04 -9.60 0.41
N THR A 162 -1.66 -8.85 -0.63
CA THR A 162 -1.15 -9.37 -1.91
C THR A 162 0.20 -10.07 -1.75
N THR A 163 1.06 -9.56 -0.87
CA THR A 163 2.40 -10.13 -0.60
C THR A 163 2.40 -11.10 0.58
N LEU A 164 1.31 -11.22 1.34
CA LEU A 164 1.25 -12.13 2.48
C LEU A 164 1.54 -13.60 2.12
N PRO A 165 1.01 -14.18 1.02
CA PRO A 165 1.30 -15.57 0.65
C PRO A 165 2.79 -15.80 0.32
N ILE A 166 3.44 -14.83 -0.34
CA ILE A 166 4.85 -14.95 -0.69
C ILE A 166 5.75 -14.85 0.55
N ILE A 167 5.41 -13.94 1.46
CA ILE A 167 6.10 -13.77 2.73
C ILE A 167 5.95 -15.05 3.58
N THR A 168 4.75 -15.62 3.65
CA THR A 168 4.49 -16.87 4.38
C THR A 168 5.35 -18.01 3.84
N ARG A 169 5.51 -18.07 2.50
CA ARG A 169 6.29 -19.12 1.83
C ARG A 169 7.79 -19.01 2.09
N TYR A 170 8.36 -17.81 2.04
CA TYR A 170 9.82 -17.63 2.11
C TYR A 170 10.35 -17.17 3.47
N SER A 171 9.56 -16.42 4.24
CA SER A 171 9.95 -15.93 5.56
C SER A 171 9.51 -16.91 6.66
N GLY A 172 8.39 -17.60 6.46
CA GLY A 172 7.85 -18.60 7.38
C GLY A 172 6.48 -18.21 7.95
N LYS A 173 5.72 -19.19 8.43
CA LYS A 173 4.37 -18.99 8.99
C LYS A 173 4.38 -18.14 10.26
N GLU A 174 5.49 -18.17 10.99
CA GLU A 174 5.72 -17.36 12.18
C GLU A 174 5.72 -15.84 11.91
N PHE A 175 5.91 -15.42 10.65
CA PHE A 175 5.91 -14.01 10.24
C PHE A 175 4.55 -13.50 9.75
N VAL A 176 3.51 -14.33 9.68
CA VAL A 176 2.18 -13.95 9.17
C VAL A 176 1.58 -12.82 10.01
N ILE A 177 1.54 -12.98 11.33
CA ILE A 177 0.94 -12.00 12.23
C ILE A 177 1.72 -10.67 12.17
N ILE A 178 3.05 -10.75 12.08
CA ILE A 178 3.93 -9.59 11.94
C ILE A 178 3.65 -8.84 10.64
N SER A 179 3.42 -9.58 9.55
CA SER A 179 3.17 -9.01 8.21
C SER A 179 1.81 -8.31 8.15
N ILE A 180 0.79 -8.88 8.79
CA ILE A 180 -0.54 -8.26 8.90
C ILE A 180 -0.44 -6.98 9.74
N PHE A 181 0.22 -7.04 10.90
CA PHE A 181 0.44 -5.87 11.75
C PHE A 181 1.19 -4.76 11.02
N HIS A 182 2.30 -5.12 10.37
CA HIS A 182 3.12 -4.20 9.58
C HIS A 182 2.30 -3.54 8.47
N GLY A 183 1.57 -4.34 7.68
CA GLY A 183 0.76 -3.87 6.57
C GLY A 183 -0.27 -2.87 7.06
N PHE A 184 -1.01 -3.21 8.11
CA PHE A 184 -1.99 -2.32 8.73
C PHE A 184 -1.41 -0.98 9.22
N VAL A 185 -0.28 -0.99 9.93
CA VAL A 185 0.34 0.25 10.45
C VAL A 185 0.84 1.13 9.31
N VAL A 186 1.49 0.52 8.31
CA VAL A 186 1.99 1.25 7.15
C VAL A 186 0.83 1.79 6.31
N ASP A 187 -0.19 0.98 6.04
CA ASP A 187 -1.40 1.34 5.32
C ASP A 187 -2.12 2.53 5.97
N PHE A 188 -2.33 2.46 7.29
CA PHE A 188 -2.92 3.56 8.06
C PHE A 188 -2.10 4.85 8.00
N SER A 189 -0.77 4.77 7.84
CA SER A 189 0.09 5.94 7.75
C SER A 189 0.03 6.67 6.40
N VAL A 190 -0.35 5.96 5.31
CA VAL A 190 -0.31 6.48 3.94
C VAL A 190 -1.11 7.78 3.78
N PRO A 191 -2.39 7.88 4.18
CA PRO A 191 -3.18 9.09 3.99
C PRO A 191 -2.55 10.31 4.64
N PHE A 192 -2.01 10.14 5.85
CA PHE A 192 -1.42 11.24 6.61
C PHE A 192 -0.08 11.69 6.03
N LEU A 193 0.81 10.73 5.74
CA LEU A 193 2.15 11.03 5.23
C LEU A 193 2.11 11.60 3.81
N VAL A 194 1.30 11.01 2.91
CA VAL A 194 1.14 11.51 1.54
C VAL A 194 0.58 12.93 1.56
N THR A 195 -0.50 13.16 2.30
CA THR A 195 -1.13 14.49 2.37
C THR A 195 -0.21 15.52 3.00
N PHE A 196 0.51 15.16 4.06
CA PHE A 196 1.47 16.03 4.72
C PHE A 196 2.63 16.41 3.80
N LEU A 197 3.22 15.45 3.10
CA LEU A 197 4.34 15.71 2.19
C LEU A 197 3.90 16.51 0.96
N CYS A 198 2.68 16.28 0.46
CA CYS A 198 2.14 17.04 -0.66
C CYS A 198 1.75 18.47 -0.26
N SER A 199 1.30 18.71 0.97
CA SER A 199 0.90 20.05 1.43
C SER A 199 2.10 20.97 1.68
N ILE A 200 3.27 20.42 2.00
CA ILE A 200 4.51 21.18 2.09
C ILE A 200 4.90 21.62 0.68
N SER A 201 4.82 22.92 0.44
CA SER A 201 5.31 23.57 -0.77
C SER A 201 6.31 24.66 -0.34
N PHE A 202 7.57 24.52 -0.75
CA PHE A 202 8.56 25.59 -0.70
C PHE A 202 8.67 26.22 -2.08
#